data_AF-A0A7Z1Q6N1-F1
#
_entry.id   AF-A0A7Z1Q6N1-F1
#
_cell.length_a   1.000
_cell.length_b   1.000
_cell.length_c   1.000
_cell.angle_alpha   90.00
_cell.angle_beta   90.00
_cell.angle_gamma   90.00
#
_symmetry.space_group_name_H-M   'P 1'
#
loop_
_entity.id
_entity.type
_entity.pdbx_description
1 polymer ?
#
loop_
_entity_poly.entity_id
_entity_poly.type
_entity_poly.pdbx_seq_one_letter_code
_entity_poly.pdbx_strand_id
1 'polypeptide(L)' 'MADEADIASESEQLRTDAALSGRERHALPETGHCHNCDEIISAGLFCDTDCRDDYEKRERAQRMKPV' A
#
# COMPACT_ATOMS: atom_id res chain seq x y z
N MET A 1 3.18 -38.82 -5.54
CA MET A 1 4.31 -38.29 -4.75
C MET A 1 4.56 -36.92 -5.32
N ALA A 2 4.60 -35.88 -4.49
CA ALA A 2 4.99 -34.56 -4.95
C ALA A 2 6.47 -34.59 -5.34
N ASP A 3 6.82 -34.06 -6.50
CA ASP A 3 8.21 -33.90 -6.89
C ASP A 3 8.78 -32.56 -6.38
N GLU A 4 10.01 -32.25 -6.74
CA GLU A 4 10.66 -31.02 -6.32
C GLU A 4 9.96 -29.77 -6.89
N ALA A 5 9.36 -29.89 -8.09
CA ALA A 5 8.66 -28.78 -8.73
C ALA A 5 7.31 -28.50 -8.05
N ASP A 6 6.60 -29.55 -7.61
CA ASP A 6 5.38 -29.43 -6.82
C ASP A 6 5.64 -28.71 -5.49
N ILE A 7 6.70 -29.11 -4.78
CA ILE A 7 7.09 -28.50 -3.49
C ILE A 7 7.51 -27.04 -3.68
N ALA A 8 8.31 -26.74 -4.71
CA ALA A 8 8.71 -25.38 -5.02
C ALA A 8 7.49 -24.49 -5.30
N SER A 9 6.55 -24.98 -6.12
CA SER A 9 5.34 -24.24 -6.47
C SER A 9 4.46 -23.94 -5.25
N GLU A 10 4.27 -24.91 -4.35
CA GLU A 10 3.53 -24.71 -3.11
C GLU A 10 4.19 -23.64 -2.24
N SER A 11 5.52 -23.66 -2.14
CA SER A 11 6.25 -22.67 -1.34
C SER A 11 6.13 -21.25 -1.91
N GLU A 12 6.15 -21.09 -3.23
CA GLU A 12 5.96 -19.79 -3.89
C GLU A 12 4.53 -19.28 -3.75
N GLN A 13 3.54 -20.17 -3.84
CA GLN A 13 2.14 -19.86 -3.60
C GLN A 13 1.94 -19.32 -2.17
N LEU A 14 2.48 -20.03 -1.16
CA LEU A 14 2.39 -19.63 0.24
C LEU A 14 3.06 -18.27 0.50
N ARG A 15 4.23 -18.02 -0.11
CA ARG A 15 4.93 -16.73 -0.01
C ARG A 15 4.11 -15.60 -0.61
N THR A 16 3.52 -15.84 -1.77
CA THR A 16 2.68 -14.87 -2.48
C THR A 16 1.42 -14.54 -1.69
N ASP A 17 0.72 -15.56 -1.19
CA ASP A 17 -0.50 -15.40 -0.40
C ASP A 17 -0.24 -14.65 0.92
N ALA A 18 0.89 -14.93 1.57
CA ALA A 18 1.31 -14.21 2.77
C ALA A 18 1.59 -12.72 2.48
N ALA A 19 2.27 -12.41 1.38
CA ALA A 19 2.55 -11.04 0.97
C ALA A 19 1.28 -10.26 0.61
N LEU A 20 0.31 -10.91 -0.04
CA LEU A 20 -0.99 -10.32 -0.36
C LEU A 20 -1.84 -10.08 0.90
N SER A 21 -1.87 -11.04 1.82
CA SER A 21 -2.66 -10.99 3.05
C SER A 21 -2.13 -9.96 4.04
N GLY A 22 -0.80 -9.80 4.12
CA GLY A 22 -0.14 -8.81 4.97
C GLY A 22 -0.17 -7.38 4.42
N ARG A 23 -0.75 -7.14 3.25
CA ARG A 23 -0.83 -5.80 2.66
C ARG A 23 -1.84 -4.95 3.41
N GLU A 24 -1.35 -4.13 4.34
CA GLU A 24 -2.17 -3.08 4.97
C GLU A 24 -2.66 -2.10 3.91
N ARG A 25 -3.98 -2.14 3.67
CA ARG A 25 -4.67 -1.12 2.90
C ARG A 25 -5.13 -0.05 3.88
N HIS A 26 -4.26 0.92 4.15
CA HIS A 26 -4.68 2.11 4.88
C HIS A 26 -5.75 2.83 4.07
N ALA A 27 -7.00 2.63 4.45
CA ALA A 27 -8.11 3.42 3.96
C ALA A 27 -8.11 4.73 4.74
N LEU A 28 -7.50 5.76 4.15
CA LEU A 28 -7.66 7.13 4.65
C LEU A 28 -9.13 7.52 4.51
N PRO A 29 -9.75 8.13 5.54
CA PRO A 29 -11.11 8.62 5.42
C PRO A 29 -11.16 9.82 4.46
N GLU A 30 -12.28 9.97 3.75
CA GLU A 30 -12.56 11.19 2.99
C GLU A 30 -12.91 12.31 3.97
N THR A 31 -12.03 13.30 4.11
CA THR A 31 -12.18 14.43 5.04
C THR A 31 -12.71 15.69 4.35
N GLY A 32 -12.94 15.65 3.04
CA GLY A 32 -13.21 16.83 2.20
C GLY A 32 -12.00 17.74 1.98
N HIS A 33 -10.82 17.32 2.44
CA HIS A 33 -9.56 18.05 2.28
C HIS A 33 -8.48 17.11 1.74
N CYS A 34 -7.54 17.65 0.97
CA CYS A 34 -6.41 16.89 0.46
C CYS A 34 -5.48 16.48 1.61
N HIS A 35 -5.17 15.19 1.73
CA HIS A 35 -4.24 14.67 2.76
C HIS A 35 -2.77 15.12 2.59
N ASN A 36 -2.43 15.78 1.46
CA ASN A 36 -1.07 16.29 1.20
C ASN A 36 -0.94 17.79 1.50
N CYS A 37 -1.82 18.62 0.92
CA CYS A 37 -1.73 20.08 0.95
C CYS A 37 -2.87 20.77 1.72
N ASP A 38 -3.83 20.02 2.25
CA ASP A 38 -4.99 20.52 3.01
C ASP A 38 -6.00 21.36 2.20
N GLU A 39 -5.90 21.37 0.86
CA GLU A 39 -6.86 22.06 -0.01
C GLU A 39 -8.25 21.40 0.05
N ILE A 40 -9.31 22.21 -0.02
CA ILE A 40 -10.69 21.72 -0.07
C ILE A 40 -10.93 20.98 -1.38
N ILE A 41 -11.38 19.73 -1.30
CA ILE A 41 -11.68 18.88 -2.45
C ILE A 41 -13.14 18.41 -2.42
N SER A 42 -13.74 18.31 -3.60
CA SER A 42 -15.14 17.91 -3.74
C SER A 42 -15.36 16.41 -3.57
N ALA A 43 -14.35 15.59 -3.87
CA ALA A 43 -14.38 14.13 -3.72
C ALA A 43 -12.97 13.55 -3.67
N GLY A 44 -12.82 12.38 -3.03
CA GLY A 44 -11.56 11.66 -2.94
C GLY A 44 -10.67 12.09 -1.78
N LEU A 45 -9.38 11.74 -1.89
CA LEU A 45 -8.38 11.90 -0.83
C LEU A 45 -7.32 12.97 -1.17
N PHE A 46 -7.14 13.29 -2.46
CA PHE A 46 -6.12 14.19 -2.95
C PHE A 46 -6.68 15.09 -4.04
N CYS A 47 -6.22 16.34 -4.12
CA CYS A 47 -6.66 17.28 -5.15
C CYS A 47 -6.14 16.89 -6.55
N ASP A 48 -4.97 16.25 -6.63
CA ASP A 48 -4.38 15.78 -7.87
C ASP A 48 -3.53 14.51 -7.68
N THR A 49 -2.90 14.07 -8.77
CA THR A 49 -1.99 12.92 -8.76
C THR A 49 -0.68 13.22 -8.03
N ASP A 50 -0.16 14.44 -8.16
CA ASP A 50 1.12 14.82 -7.56
C ASP A 50 1.05 14.78 -6.03
N CYS A 51 -0.03 15.30 -5.45
CA CYS A 51 -0.31 15.25 -4.02
C CYS A 51 -0.44 13.84 -3.48
N ARG A 52 -1.05 12.93 -4.25
CA ARG A 52 -1.15 11.51 -3.90
C ARG A 52 0.23 10.86 -3.87
N ASP A 53 1.02 11.05 -4.92
CA ASP A 53 2.35 10.45 -5.04
C ASP A 53 3.30 10.97 -3.96
N ASP A 54 3.26 12.28 -3.66
CA ASP A 54 4.09 12.86 -2.60
C ASP A 54 3.69 12.36 -1.22
N TYR A 55 2.38 12.24 -0.96
CA TYR A 55 1.90 11.62 0.27
C TYR A 55 2.37 10.16 0.39
N GLU A 56 2.21 9.34 -0.66
CA GLU A 56 2.66 7.95 -0.66
C GLU A 56 4.17 7.81 -0.45
N LYS A 57 4.98 8.67 -1.08
CA LYS A 57 6.44 8.69 -0.89
C LYS A 57 6.80 9.00 0.55
N ARG A 58 6.15 10.01 1.17
CA ARG A 58 6.37 10.36 2.57
C ARG A 58 5.99 9.21 3.50
N GLU A 59 4.84 8.59 3.31
CA GLU A 59 4.40 7.42 4.09
C GLU A 59 5.35 6.23 3.97
N ARG A 60 5.81 5.91 2.75
CA ARG A 60 6.80 4.85 2.54
C ARG A 60 8.12 5.16 3.23
N ALA A 61 8.61 6.39 3.11
CA ALA A 61 9.83 6.81 3.77
C ALA A 61 9.71 6.73 5.30
N GLN A 62 8.56 7.09 5.88
CA GLN A 62 8.31 6.96 7.31
C GLN A 62 8.32 5.50 7.78
N ARG A 63 7.68 4.59 7.04
CA ARG A 63 7.67 3.15 7.35
C ARG A 63 9.04 2.47 7.22
N MET A 64 9.92 3.01 6.38
CA MET A 64 11.27 2.47 6.19
C MET A 64 12.32 3.05 7.14
N LYS A 65 11.96 4.06 7.97
CA LYS A 65 12.87 4.57 8.99
C LYS A 65 13.08 3.48 10.05
N PRO A 66 14.32 3.06 10.33
CA PRO A 66 14.57 2.16 11.45
C PRO A 66 14.15 2.86 12.75
N VAL A 67 13.40 2.13 13.58
CA VAL A 67 13.00 2.53 14.94
C VAL A 67 14.23 2.64 15.84
#